data_AF-A0A926V573-F1
#
_entry.id   AF-A0A926V573-F1
#
_cell.length_a   1.000
_cell.length_b   1.000
_cell.length_c   1.000
_cell.angle_alpha   90.00
_cell.angle_beta   90.00
_cell.angle_gamma   90.00
#
_symmetry.space_group_name_H-M   'P 1'
#
loop_
_entity.id
_entity.type
_entity.pdbx_description
1 polymer ?
#
loop_
_entity_poly.entity_id
_entity_poly.type
_entity_poly.pdbx_seq_one_letter_code
_entity_poly.pdbx_strand_id
1 'polypeptide(L)'
;MQFIYFANRLKGNQSYIFFMRLIGWIFLISAFISFLVFITNLIQGKVQGNLDDVMPLTATLALSGVFLGEASKAADKQAQNSKFLLEQSLLGIKYAIDLLSDRNNDRMTWISAARTLQNSLEIACGITEPEHKQIFEIEADRYRHQLWDILNPNDEEITAAFFYGAEDPKSDVDTAAKSSSLRRVGERFNMLSSVHALSEESLFVIWNFMSFPNNYEDPLKGIFSPEQIIKIDLHHQPLHDYLRHKRRYYSVAGELHDTHEMSQSFRPNFNPNKLGLPPLSPYSPDRNEESQEE
;
A
#
# COMPACT_ATOMS: atom_id res chain seq x y z
N MET A 1 -3.40 -19.02 1.49
CA MET A 1 -3.67 -19.50 2.87
C MET A 1 -2.75 -18.89 3.94
N GLN A 2 -1.50 -18.49 3.67
CA GLN A 2 -0.62 -17.92 4.70
C GLN A 2 -1.02 -16.51 5.19
N PHE A 3 -1.79 -15.75 4.42
CA PHE A 3 -2.23 -14.39 4.79
C PHE A 3 -3.18 -14.33 6.01
N ILE A 4 -3.98 -15.37 6.27
CA ILE A 4 -5.00 -15.37 7.34
C ILE A 4 -4.37 -15.58 8.72
N TYR A 5 -3.29 -16.38 8.81
CA TYR A 5 -2.62 -16.64 10.09
C TYR A 5 -1.83 -15.42 10.60
N PHE A 6 -1.41 -14.53 9.70
CA PHE A 6 -0.64 -13.33 10.03
C PHE A 6 -1.51 -12.20 10.59
N ALA A 7 -2.74 -12.05 10.10
CA ALA A 7 -3.68 -11.03 10.57
C ALA A 7 -4.06 -11.18 12.05
N ASN A 8 -4.06 -12.41 12.59
CA ASN A 8 -4.37 -12.66 14.00
C ASN A 8 -3.21 -12.31 14.95
N ARG A 9 -1.96 -12.25 14.48
CA ARG A 9 -0.80 -11.89 15.32
C ARG A 9 -0.64 -10.37 15.46
N LEU A 10 -1.10 -9.60 14.48
CA LEU A 10 -0.98 -8.13 14.44
C LEU A 10 -2.00 -7.39 15.34
N LYS A 11 -3.16 -8.00 15.65
CA LYS A 11 -4.17 -7.38 16.54
C LYS A 11 -3.74 -7.31 18.02
N GLY A 12 -2.73 -8.08 18.42
CA GLY A 12 -2.34 -8.19 19.83
C GLY A 12 -1.75 -6.90 20.42
N ASN A 13 -0.87 -6.21 19.69
CA ASN A 13 -0.09 -5.10 20.27
C ASN A 13 -0.85 -3.78 20.30
N GLN A 14 -1.60 -3.44 19.25
CA GLN A 14 -2.41 -2.21 19.21
C GLN A 14 -3.51 -2.21 20.29
N SER A 15 -4.16 -3.35 20.49
CA SER A 15 -5.18 -3.52 21.54
C SER A 15 -4.59 -3.32 22.94
N TYR A 16 -3.36 -3.80 23.18
CA TYR A 16 -2.67 -3.64 24.46
C TYR A 16 -2.31 -2.17 24.74
N ILE A 17 -1.75 -1.44 23.75
CA ILE A 17 -1.39 -0.02 23.92
C ILE A 17 -2.65 0.80 24.20
N PHE A 18 -3.74 0.55 23.45
CA PHE A 18 -5.02 1.22 23.67
C PHE A 18 -5.56 0.95 25.08
N PHE A 19 -5.55 -0.31 25.51
CA PHE A 19 -6.00 -0.71 26.84
C PHE A 19 -5.20 -0.03 27.97
N MET A 20 -3.86 0.00 27.85
CA MET A 20 -3.01 0.67 28.84
C MET A 20 -3.25 2.18 28.90
N ARG A 21 -3.46 2.84 27.75
CA ARG A 21 -3.85 4.25 27.71
C ARG A 21 -5.19 4.48 28.38
N LEU A 22 -6.19 3.64 28.10
CA LEU A 22 -7.52 3.73 28.68
C LEU A 22 -7.46 3.62 30.21
N ILE A 23 -6.75 2.62 30.74
CA ILE A 23 -6.53 2.46 32.18
C ILE A 23 -5.83 3.70 32.77
N GLY A 24 -4.77 4.18 32.12
CA GLY A 24 -4.04 5.38 32.55
C GLY A 24 -4.94 6.62 32.66
N TRP A 25 -5.85 6.80 31.70
CA TRP A 25 -6.86 7.87 31.72
C TRP A 25 -7.91 7.69 32.81
N ILE A 26 -8.39 6.47 33.04
CA ILE A 26 -9.34 6.18 34.13
C ILE A 26 -8.73 6.55 35.49
N PHE A 27 -7.46 6.18 35.74
CA PHE A 27 -6.76 6.58 36.97
C PHE A 27 -6.57 8.09 37.08
N LEU A 28 -6.26 8.77 35.97
CA LEU A 28 -6.09 10.23 35.94
C LEU A 28 -7.41 10.95 36.25
N ILE A 29 -8.50 10.53 35.63
CA ILE A 29 -9.85 11.07 35.89
C ILE A 29 -10.27 10.80 37.33
N SER A 30 -10.02 9.60 37.85
CA SER A 30 -10.29 9.24 39.25
C SER A 30 -9.50 10.11 40.23
N ALA A 31 -8.22 10.35 39.95
CA ALA A 31 -7.38 11.26 40.74
C ALA A 31 -7.92 12.70 40.69
N PHE A 32 -8.35 13.18 39.52
CA PHE A 32 -8.94 14.50 39.38
C PHE A 32 -10.25 14.65 40.17
N ILE A 33 -11.15 13.67 40.10
CA ILE A 33 -12.40 13.66 40.90
C ILE A 33 -12.07 13.65 42.40
N SER A 34 -11.12 12.81 42.83
CA SER A 34 -10.70 12.73 44.23
C SER A 34 -10.11 14.05 44.73
N PHE A 35 -9.34 14.74 43.89
CA PHE A 35 -8.81 16.07 44.17
C PHE A 35 -9.93 17.11 44.31
N LEU A 36 -10.92 17.12 43.42
CA LEU A 36 -12.07 18.02 43.54
C LEU A 36 -12.84 17.80 44.84
N VAL A 37 -13.09 16.54 45.22
CA VAL A 37 -13.75 16.20 46.49
C VAL A 37 -12.91 16.69 47.68
N PHE A 38 -11.59 16.48 47.65
CA PHE A 38 -10.67 16.97 48.68
C PHE A 38 -10.75 18.49 48.84
N ILE A 39 -10.72 19.25 47.74
CA ILE A 39 -10.85 20.73 47.76
C ILE A 39 -12.20 21.16 48.32
N THR A 40 -13.31 20.51 47.94
CA THR A 40 -14.62 20.87 48.49
C THR A 40 -14.73 20.61 50.00
N ASN A 41 -14.15 19.50 50.48
CA ASN A 41 -14.11 19.18 51.91
C ASN A 41 -13.20 20.15 52.69
N LEU A 42 -12.11 20.60 52.08
CA LEU A 42 -11.22 21.61 52.64
C LEU A 42 -11.96 22.96 52.81
N ILE A 43 -12.71 23.40 51.80
CA ILE A 43 -13.51 24.64 51.85
C ILE A 43 -14.61 24.55 52.93
N GLN A 44 -15.20 23.36 53.13
CA GLN A 44 -16.22 23.13 54.15
C GLN A 44 -15.65 22.96 55.58
N GLY A 45 -14.33 22.98 55.76
CA GLY A 45 -13.69 22.78 57.06
C GLY A 45 -13.87 21.37 57.64
N LYS A 46 -14.27 20.39 56.82
CA LYS A 46 -14.49 18.99 57.25
C LYS A 46 -13.19 18.20 57.39
N VAL A 47 -12.12 18.66 56.76
CA VAL A 47 -10.82 17.99 56.74
C VAL A 47 -9.81 18.86 57.47
N GLN A 48 -9.11 18.29 58.45
CA GLN A 48 -8.11 18.97 59.27
C GLN A 48 -6.71 19.05 58.62
N GLY A 49 -6.57 18.61 57.36
CA GLY A 49 -5.32 18.71 56.60
C GLY A 49 -4.27 17.67 57.02
N ASN A 50 -4.70 16.51 57.54
CA ASN A 50 -3.78 15.43 57.86
C ASN A 50 -3.19 14.83 56.58
N LEU A 51 -1.90 14.48 56.62
CA LEU A 51 -1.18 13.89 55.48
C LEU A 51 -1.79 12.57 55.00
N ASP A 52 -2.48 11.85 55.88
CA ASP A 52 -3.12 10.56 55.58
C ASP A 52 -4.23 10.70 54.51
N ASP A 53 -4.88 11.87 54.42
CA ASP A 53 -5.94 12.13 53.44
C ASP A 53 -5.40 12.34 52.02
N VAL A 54 -4.10 12.61 51.86
CA VAL A 54 -3.46 12.93 50.56
C VAL A 54 -2.82 11.69 49.94
N MET A 55 -2.54 10.63 50.71
CA MET A 55 -1.87 9.41 50.22
C MET A 55 -2.60 8.70 49.06
N PRO A 56 -3.94 8.53 49.06
CA PRO A 56 -4.61 7.87 47.94
C PRO A 56 -4.51 8.64 46.62
N LEU A 57 -4.50 9.98 46.70
CA LEU A 57 -4.36 10.85 45.54
C LEU A 57 -2.96 10.74 44.92
N THR A 58 -1.91 10.72 45.75
CA THR A 58 -0.54 10.59 45.24
C THR A 58 -0.29 9.20 44.64
N ALA A 59 -0.84 8.14 45.25
CA ALA A 59 -0.76 6.78 44.72
C ALA A 59 -1.45 6.63 43.35
N THR A 60 -2.67 7.17 43.20
CA THR A 60 -3.43 7.12 41.92
C THR A 60 -2.75 7.92 40.81
N LEU A 61 -2.21 9.11 41.12
CA LEU A 61 -1.41 9.89 40.17
C LEU A 61 -0.13 9.16 39.75
N ALA A 62 0.59 8.55 40.70
CA ALA A 62 1.79 7.78 40.41
C ALA A 62 1.47 6.59 39.47
N LEU A 63 0.39 5.84 39.75
CA LEU A 63 -0.05 4.73 38.90
C LEU A 63 -0.44 5.21 37.50
N SER A 64 -1.19 6.31 37.37
CA SER A 64 -1.54 6.89 36.07
C SER A 64 -0.27 7.23 35.26
N GLY A 65 0.71 7.88 35.91
CA GLY A 65 2.01 8.19 35.29
C GLY A 65 2.76 6.94 34.81
N VAL A 66 2.76 5.86 35.60
CA VAL A 66 3.38 4.58 35.20
C VAL A 66 2.68 3.97 33.99
N PHE A 67 1.35 3.87 34.00
CA PHE A 67 0.60 3.28 32.88
C PHE A 67 0.73 4.09 31.59
N LEU A 68 0.64 5.42 31.66
CA LEU A 68 0.82 6.29 30.50
C LEU A 68 2.27 6.25 29.99
N GLY A 69 3.25 6.21 30.90
CA GLY A 69 4.65 6.07 30.55
C GLY A 69 4.96 4.76 29.84
N GLU A 70 4.48 3.63 30.35
CA GLU A 70 4.64 2.32 29.71
C GLU A 70 3.90 2.22 28.38
N ALA A 71 2.69 2.82 28.28
CA ALA A 71 1.98 2.90 27.01
C ALA A 71 2.72 3.75 25.97
N SER A 72 3.35 4.85 26.37
CA SER A 72 4.20 5.67 25.49
C SER A 72 5.41 4.87 25.01
N LYS A 73 6.17 4.25 25.92
CA LYS A 73 7.33 3.42 25.56
C LYS A 73 6.96 2.28 24.62
N ALA A 74 5.80 1.64 24.85
CA ALA A 74 5.31 0.58 23.99
C ALA A 74 4.97 1.09 22.58
N ALA A 75 4.32 2.26 22.48
CA ALA A 75 4.04 2.92 21.21
C ALA A 75 5.33 3.33 20.48
N ASP A 76 6.29 3.93 21.18
CA ASP A 76 7.59 4.31 20.61
C ASP A 76 8.35 3.09 20.10
N LYS A 77 8.38 2.01 20.88
CA LYS A 77 8.99 0.74 20.45
C LYS A 77 8.32 0.16 19.22
N GLN A 78 6.99 0.24 19.13
CA GLN A 78 6.25 -0.22 17.96
C GLN A 78 6.59 0.62 16.72
N ALA A 79 6.63 1.95 16.86
CA ALA A 79 7.01 2.85 15.79
C ALA A 79 8.44 2.59 15.30
N GLN A 80 9.40 2.40 16.22
CA GLN A 80 10.79 2.05 15.88
C GLN A 80 10.88 0.70 15.17
N ASN A 81 10.15 -0.32 15.63
CA ASN A 81 10.11 -1.62 14.97
C ASN A 81 9.51 -1.52 13.56
N SER A 82 8.41 -0.77 13.41
CA SER A 82 7.80 -0.53 12.10
C SER A 82 8.76 0.20 11.15
N LYS A 83 9.52 1.17 11.66
CA LYS A 83 10.54 1.90 10.89
C LYS A 83 11.68 0.99 10.44
N PHE A 84 12.18 0.15 11.34
CA PHE A 84 13.22 -0.82 11.01
C PHE A 84 12.77 -1.77 9.89
N LEU A 85 11.54 -2.31 9.99
CA LEU A 85 10.99 -3.19 8.96
C LEU A 85 10.83 -2.49 7.60
N LEU A 86 10.39 -1.23 7.61
CA LEU A 86 10.34 -0.38 6.42
C LEU A 86 11.73 -0.28 5.76
N GLU A 87 12.74 0.13 6.52
CA GLU A 87 14.11 0.32 6.02
C GLU A 87 14.70 -0.98 5.46
N GLN A 88 14.54 -2.10 6.16
CA GLN A 88 15.05 -3.39 5.69
C GLN A 88 14.33 -3.88 4.44
N SER A 89 13.01 -3.71 4.36
CA SER A 89 12.25 -4.07 3.17
C SER A 89 12.71 -3.28 1.95
N LEU A 90 12.79 -1.94 2.07
CA LEU A 90 13.23 -1.06 0.99
C LEU A 90 14.67 -1.34 0.55
N LEU A 91 15.57 -1.64 1.49
CA LEU A 91 16.96 -2.01 1.19
C LEU A 91 17.02 -3.28 0.35
N GLY A 92 16.24 -4.31 0.68
CA GLY A 92 16.23 -5.54 -0.11
C GLY A 92 15.55 -5.39 -1.47
N ILE A 93 14.50 -4.55 -1.60
CA ILE A 93 13.92 -4.21 -2.91
C ILE A 93 14.98 -3.52 -3.78
N LYS A 94 15.66 -2.51 -3.23
CA LYS A 94 16.74 -1.81 -3.93
C LYS A 94 17.83 -2.76 -4.37
N TYR A 95 18.30 -3.64 -3.48
CA TYR A 95 19.34 -4.62 -3.80
C TYR A 95 18.91 -5.57 -4.92
N ALA A 96 17.65 -6.03 -4.93
CA ALA A 96 17.11 -6.85 -6.01
C ALA A 96 17.10 -6.10 -7.36
N ILE A 97 16.82 -4.80 -7.35
CA ILE A 97 16.87 -3.96 -8.56
C ILE A 97 18.32 -3.73 -9.01
N ASP A 98 19.23 -3.45 -8.07
CA ASP A 98 20.65 -3.26 -8.37
C ASP A 98 21.23 -4.51 -9.05
N LEU A 99 20.83 -5.71 -8.62
CA LEU A 99 21.19 -6.99 -9.24
C LEU A 99 20.70 -7.15 -10.69
N LEU A 100 19.64 -6.45 -11.08
CA LEU A 100 19.04 -6.53 -12.43
C LEU A 100 19.35 -5.29 -13.28
N SER A 101 20.02 -4.29 -12.71
CA SER A 101 20.22 -2.96 -13.31
C SER A 101 21.04 -2.97 -14.60
N ASP A 102 21.93 -3.94 -14.76
CA ASP A 102 22.77 -4.14 -15.95
C ASP A 102 22.09 -4.97 -17.03
N ARG A 103 20.81 -5.32 -16.84
CA ARG A 103 20.03 -6.17 -17.76
C ARG A 103 20.73 -7.51 -18.05
N ASN A 104 21.42 -8.09 -17.06
CA ASN A 104 21.97 -9.43 -17.23
C ASN A 104 20.86 -10.49 -17.41
N ASN A 105 21.18 -11.58 -18.09
CA ASN A 105 20.33 -12.76 -18.22
C ASN A 105 20.88 -13.97 -17.45
N ASP A 106 21.60 -13.70 -16.35
CA ASP A 106 22.14 -14.77 -15.51
C ASP A 106 21.06 -15.34 -14.59
N ARG A 107 20.79 -16.63 -14.75
CA ARG A 107 19.77 -17.36 -13.98
C ARG A 107 19.97 -17.24 -12.47
N MET A 108 21.20 -17.30 -11.99
CA MET A 108 21.48 -17.28 -10.54
C MET A 108 21.22 -15.89 -9.96
N THR A 109 21.61 -14.85 -10.70
CA THR A 109 21.30 -13.45 -10.37
C THR A 109 19.80 -13.23 -10.30
N TRP A 110 19.03 -13.67 -11.31
CA TRP A 110 17.57 -13.53 -11.34
C TRP A 110 16.86 -14.27 -10.20
N ILE A 111 17.29 -15.50 -9.88
CA ILE A 111 16.75 -16.24 -8.73
C ILE A 111 17.05 -15.50 -7.43
N SER A 112 18.26 -14.96 -7.30
CA SER A 112 18.68 -14.23 -6.09
C SER A 112 17.90 -12.92 -5.93
N ALA A 113 17.70 -12.18 -7.03
CA ALA A 113 16.90 -10.97 -7.07
C ALA A 113 15.44 -11.28 -6.69
N ALA A 114 14.82 -12.29 -7.31
CA ALA A 114 13.45 -12.69 -7.02
C ALA A 114 13.25 -13.12 -5.56
N ARG A 115 14.16 -13.94 -5.00
CA ARG A 115 14.09 -14.34 -3.59
C ARG A 115 14.25 -13.15 -2.64
N THR A 116 15.19 -12.26 -2.92
CA THR A 116 15.40 -11.04 -2.13
C THR A 116 14.15 -10.18 -2.15
N LEU A 117 13.58 -9.96 -3.34
CA LEU A 117 12.37 -9.18 -3.53
C LEU A 117 11.18 -9.80 -2.77
N GLN A 118 10.97 -11.12 -2.90
CA GLN A 118 9.92 -11.83 -2.17
C GLN A 118 10.08 -11.68 -0.65
N ASN A 119 11.27 -11.92 -0.11
CA ASN A 119 11.54 -11.78 1.32
C ASN A 119 11.33 -10.33 1.80
N SER A 120 11.73 -9.34 1.00
CA SER A 120 11.47 -7.92 1.31
C SER A 120 9.99 -7.61 1.38
N LEU A 121 9.18 -8.15 0.47
CA LEU A 121 7.72 -7.97 0.50
C LEU A 121 7.09 -8.67 1.71
N GLU A 122 7.62 -9.82 2.12
CA GLU A 122 7.21 -10.49 3.35
C GLU A 122 7.55 -9.65 4.60
N ILE A 123 8.74 -9.04 4.64
CA ILE A 123 9.13 -8.11 5.71
C ILE A 123 8.20 -6.89 5.74
N ALA A 124 7.82 -6.35 4.58
CA ALA A 124 6.91 -5.20 4.47
C ALA A 124 5.54 -5.47 5.10
N CYS A 125 5.07 -6.72 5.09
CA CYS A 125 3.83 -7.10 5.74
C CYS A 125 3.84 -6.87 7.27
N GLY A 126 5.02 -6.75 7.89
CA GLY A 126 5.19 -6.43 9.30
C GLY A 126 5.16 -4.93 9.63
N ILE A 127 5.12 -4.04 8.64
CA ILE A 127 5.01 -2.59 8.85
C ILE A 127 3.63 -2.30 9.45
N THR A 128 3.60 -1.64 10.60
CA THR A 128 2.37 -1.44 11.39
C THR A 128 1.91 0.00 11.40
N GLU A 129 2.82 0.96 11.47
CA GLU A 129 2.48 2.39 11.48
C GLU A 129 1.99 2.85 10.10
N PRO A 130 0.87 3.59 10.03
CA PRO A 130 0.27 4.00 8.77
C PRO A 130 1.16 4.92 7.94
N GLU A 131 1.91 5.82 8.58
CA GLU A 131 2.86 6.72 7.91
C GLU A 131 3.98 5.93 7.22
N HIS A 132 4.49 4.90 7.90
CA HIS A 132 5.51 4.02 7.33
C HIS A 132 4.97 3.18 6.16
N LYS A 133 3.70 2.77 6.19
CA LYS A 133 3.06 2.08 5.06
C LYS A 133 2.94 2.98 3.83
N GLN A 134 2.53 4.23 4.03
CA GLN A 134 2.46 5.21 2.94
C GLN A 134 3.84 5.45 2.31
N ILE A 135 4.89 5.60 3.13
CA ILE A 135 6.26 5.72 2.63
C ILE A 135 6.66 4.48 1.83
N PHE A 136 6.35 3.28 2.35
CA PHE A 136 6.62 2.03 1.65
C PHE A 136 5.93 1.98 0.29
N GLU A 137 4.65 2.35 0.20
CA GLU A 137 3.88 2.33 -1.04
C GLU A 137 4.47 3.27 -2.10
N ILE A 138 4.82 4.50 -1.72
CA ILE A 138 5.46 5.50 -2.60
C ILE A 138 6.79 4.96 -3.15
N GLU A 139 7.62 4.42 -2.26
CA GLU A 139 8.93 3.89 -2.65
C GLU A 139 8.82 2.62 -3.49
N ALA A 140 7.88 1.73 -3.14
CA ALA A 140 7.59 0.54 -3.94
C ALA A 140 7.14 0.93 -5.35
N ASP A 141 6.25 1.91 -5.50
CA ASP A 141 5.83 2.42 -6.80
C ASP A 141 7.02 2.97 -7.61
N ARG A 142 7.91 3.74 -6.98
CA ARG A 142 9.15 4.21 -7.64
C ARG A 142 9.99 3.03 -8.14
N TYR A 143 10.16 2.00 -7.32
CA TYR A 143 10.91 0.80 -7.66
C TYR A 143 10.24 -0.06 -8.74
N ARG A 144 8.90 -0.12 -8.78
CA ARG A 144 8.16 -0.76 -9.88
C ARG A 144 8.47 -0.12 -11.23
N HIS A 145 8.45 1.22 -11.28
CA HIS A 145 8.79 1.96 -12.49
C HIS A 145 10.24 1.71 -12.92
N GLN A 146 11.19 1.75 -11.98
CA GLN A 146 12.60 1.44 -12.31
C GLN A 146 12.76 0.04 -12.89
N LEU A 147 12.09 -0.95 -12.32
CA LEU A 147 12.16 -2.33 -12.81
C LEU A 147 11.45 -2.49 -14.17
N TRP A 148 10.36 -1.76 -14.39
CA TRP A 148 9.71 -1.65 -15.69
C TRP A 148 10.64 -1.03 -16.75
N ASP A 149 11.39 0.00 -16.42
CA ASP A 149 12.35 0.64 -17.35
C ASP A 149 13.52 -0.30 -17.69
N ILE A 150 13.97 -1.11 -16.72
CA ILE A 150 15.01 -2.13 -16.93
C ILE A 150 14.53 -3.20 -17.90
N LEU A 151 13.32 -3.73 -17.70
CA LEU A 151 12.77 -4.87 -18.45
C LEU A 151 11.84 -4.48 -19.60
N ASN A 152 11.74 -3.19 -19.89
CA ASN A 152 10.76 -2.56 -20.77
C ASN A 152 10.33 -3.50 -21.92
N PRO A 153 9.06 -3.94 -21.97
CA PRO A 153 8.63 -4.95 -22.95
C PRO A 153 8.63 -4.42 -24.39
N ASN A 154 8.81 -3.12 -24.58
CA ASN A 154 8.96 -2.50 -25.89
C ASN A 154 10.43 -2.33 -26.30
N ASP A 155 11.39 -2.75 -25.46
CA ASP A 155 12.81 -2.71 -25.76
C ASP A 155 13.19 -3.87 -26.70
N GLU A 156 13.85 -3.55 -27.81
CA GLU A 156 14.28 -4.54 -28.81
C GLU A 156 15.35 -5.50 -28.26
N GLU A 157 16.00 -5.15 -27.15
CA GLU A 157 17.01 -6.00 -26.49
C GLU A 157 16.39 -7.07 -25.57
N ILE A 158 15.16 -6.86 -25.08
CA ILE A 158 14.46 -7.80 -24.19
C ILE A 158 13.54 -8.70 -25.00
N THR A 159 14.14 -9.68 -25.69
CA THR A 159 13.40 -10.64 -26.53
C THR A 159 13.07 -11.94 -25.77
N ALA A 160 12.35 -12.86 -26.40
CA ALA A 160 12.18 -14.20 -25.85
C ALA A 160 13.52 -14.95 -25.65
N ALA A 161 14.53 -14.73 -26.49
CA ALA A 161 15.86 -15.35 -26.37
C ALA A 161 16.62 -14.88 -25.12
N PHE A 162 16.39 -13.63 -24.68
CA PHE A 162 16.93 -13.10 -23.43
C PHE A 162 16.60 -14.01 -22.24
N PHE A 163 15.34 -14.44 -22.13
CA PHE A 163 14.87 -15.28 -21.02
C PHE A 163 15.43 -16.72 -21.07
N TYR A 164 15.93 -17.16 -22.21
CA TYR A 164 16.68 -18.42 -22.33
C TYR A 164 18.15 -18.28 -21.94
N GLY A 165 18.62 -17.09 -21.55
CA GLY A 165 20.03 -16.86 -21.21
C GLY A 165 20.95 -16.90 -22.44
N ALA A 166 20.43 -16.59 -23.63
CA ALA A 166 21.21 -16.55 -24.87
C ALA A 166 22.21 -15.38 -24.86
N GLU A 167 23.40 -15.58 -25.41
CA GLU A 167 24.41 -14.50 -25.52
C GLU A 167 23.98 -13.39 -26.48
N ASP A 168 23.26 -13.75 -27.55
CA ASP A 168 22.64 -12.81 -28.48
C ASP A 168 21.12 -12.76 -28.23
N PRO A 169 20.59 -11.64 -27.70
CA PRO A 169 19.16 -11.46 -27.52
C PRO A 169 18.39 -11.46 -28.85
N LYS A 170 19.01 -11.18 -29.99
CA LYS A 170 18.30 -11.16 -31.29
C LYS A 170 18.19 -12.54 -31.93
N SER A 171 18.75 -13.57 -31.29
CA SER A 171 18.65 -14.94 -31.79
C SER A 171 17.21 -15.45 -31.83
N ASP A 172 16.94 -16.33 -32.78
CA ASP A 172 15.66 -17.02 -32.87
C ASP A 172 15.39 -17.87 -31.61
N VAL A 173 14.12 -17.93 -31.17
CA VAL A 173 13.73 -18.53 -29.89
C VAL A 173 14.08 -20.02 -29.82
N ASP A 174 13.92 -20.78 -30.91
CA ASP A 174 14.27 -22.20 -30.93
C ASP A 174 15.79 -22.40 -30.82
N THR A 175 16.56 -21.48 -31.40
CA THR A 175 18.03 -21.48 -31.33
C THR A 175 18.49 -21.15 -29.91
N ALA A 176 17.88 -20.13 -29.30
CA ALA A 176 18.12 -19.74 -27.91
C ALA A 176 17.80 -20.89 -26.95
N ALA A 177 16.62 -21.52 -27.09
CA ALA A 177 16.20 -22.65 -26.28
C ALA A 177 17.17 -23.83 -26.38
N LYS A 178 17.61 -24.19 -27.60
CA LYS A 178 18.65 -25.22 -27.79
C LYS A 178 19.94 -24.85 -27.09
N SER A 179 20.42 -23.62 -27.28
CA SER A 179 21.67 -23.13 -26.67
C SER A 179 21.62 -23.13 -25.14
N SER A 180 20.44 -22.87 -24.55
CA SER A 180 20.25 -22.82 -23.09
C SER A 180 20.45 -24.16 -22.39
N SER A 181 20.36 -25.26 -23.16
CA SER A 181 20.57 -26.64 -22.69
C SER A 181 21.98 -27.16 -22.97
N LEU A 182 22.77 -26.42 -23.75
CA LEU A 182 24.15 -26.78 -24.04
C LEU A 182 25.03 -26.38 -22.85
N ARG A 183 25.97 -27.26 -22.54
CA ARG A 183 26.98 -27.02 -21.53
C ARG A 183 27.92 -25.89 -21.95
N ARG A 184 28.19 -24.94 -21.06
CA ARG A 184 29.18 -23.88 -21.30
C ARG A 184 30.60 -24.38 -21.04
N VAL A 185 31.56 -23.82 -21.77
CA VAL A 185 32.98 -24.15 -21.60
C VAL A 185 33.41 -23.78 -20.17
N GLY A 186 33.92 -24.75 -19.41
CA GLY A 186 34.37 -24.56 -18.02
C GLY A 186 33.39 -25.04 -16.94
N GLU A 187 32.17 -25.47 -17.29
CA GLU A 187 31.24 -26.04 -16.32
C GLU A 187 31.67 -27.43 -15.83
N ARG A 188 31.29 -27.81 -14.60
CA ARG A 188 31.66 -29.12 -14.02
C ARG A 188 30.99 -30.28 -14.79
N PHE A 189 31.74 -31.35 -15.03
CA PHE A 189 31.29 -32.52 -15.82
C PHE A 189 30.06 -33.27 -15.26
N ASN A 190 29.67 -33.05 -14.01
CA ASN A 190 28.63 -33.83 -13.34
C ASN A 190 27.22 -33.23 -13.42
N MET A 191 27.02 -32.10 -14.11
CA MET A 191 25.68 -31.55 -14.36
C MET A 191 25.09 -32.15 -15.64
N LEU A 192 24.04 -32.96 -15.50
CA LEU A 192 23.39 -33.70 -16.60
C LEU A 192 22.62 -32.80 -17.58
N SER A 193 22.35 -31.54 -17.21
CA SER A 193 21.83 -30.47 -18.05
C SER A 193 22.18 -29.17 -17.35
N SER A 194 22.90 -28.25 -18.00
CA SER A 194 22.92 -26.86 -17.56
C SER A 194 21.58 -26.25 -17.97
N VAL A 195 20.83 -25.71 -17.02
CA VAL A 195 19.63 -24.93 -17.31
C VAL A 195 20.06 -23.49 -17.19
N HIS A 196 20.37 -22.87 -18.33
CA HIS A 196 20.73 -21.45 -18.39
C HIS A 196 19.51 -20.53 -18.49
N ALA A 197 18.38 -21.08 -18.92
CA ALA A 197 17.12 -20.36 -18.97
C ALA A 197 16.71 -19.84 -17.58
N LEU A 198 16.20 -18.62 -17.55
CA LEU A 198 15.66 -18.01 -16.35
C LEU A 198 14.50 -18.87 -15.83
N SER A 199 14.40 -19.02 -14.50
CA SER A 199 13.30 -19.80 -13.92
C SER A 199 11.98 -19.05 -14.03
N GLU A 200 10.91 -19.76 -14.40
CA GLU A 200 9.57 -19.19 -14.49
C GLU A 200 9.13 -18.57 -13.15
N GLU A 201 9.48 -19.19 -12.02
CA GLU A 201 9.15 -18.67 -10.69
C GLU A 201 9.83 -17.34 -10.39
N SER A 202 11.10 -17.18 -10.79
CA SER A 202 11.80 -15.89 -10.62
C SER A 202 11.18 -14.82 -11.50
N LEU A 203 10.83 -15.16 -12.75
CA LEU A 203 10.16 -14.25 -13.66
C LEU A 203 8.79 -13.82 -13.11
N PHE A 204 8.02 -14.77 -12.59
CA PHE A 204 6.71 -14.50 -11.99
C PHE A 204 6.80 -13.52 -10.83
N VAL A 205 7.75 -13.69 -9.90
CA VAL A 205 7.89 -12.79 -8.74
C VAL A 205 8.24 -11.36 -9.20
N ILE A 206 9.19 -11.23 -10.13
CA ILE A 206 9.62 -9.95 -10.68
C ILE A 206 8.48 -9.27 -11.45
N TRP A 207 7.84 -10.00 -12.35
CA TRP A 207 6.69 -9.52 -13.13
C TRP A 207 5.52 -9.09 -12.24
N ASN A 208 5.19 -9.89 -11.23
CA ASN A 208 4.11 -9.59 -10.31
C ASN A 208 4.41 -8.36 -9.45
N PHE A 209 5.66 -8.12 -9.09
CA PHE A 209 6.04 -6.88 -8.39
C PHE A 209 5.88 -5.66 -9.30
N MET A 210 6.34 -5.73 -10.56
CA MET A 210 6.21 -4.65 -11.56
C MET A 210 4.75 -4.31 -11.86
N SER A 211 3.88 -5.31 -11.85
CA SER A 211 2.46 -5.14 -12.12
C SER A 211 1.79 -4.36 -10.98
N PHE A 212 0.93 -3.41 -11.34
CA PHE A 212 0.07 -2.77 -10.34
C PHE A 212 -0.94 -3.79 -9.79
N PRO A 213 -1.22 -3.77 -8.48
CA PRO A 213 -2.31 -4.56 -7.91
C PRO A 213 -3.63 -4.26 -8.62
N ASN A 214 -4.48 -5.28 -8.83
CA ASN A 214 -5.80 -5.10 -9.44
C ASN A 214 -6.70 -4.12 -8.67
N ASN A 215 -6.41 -3.90 -7.38
CA ASN A 215 -7.10 -2.98 -6.50
C ASN A 215 -6.32 -1.68 -6.25
N TYR A 216 -5.33 -1.35 -7.09
CA TYR A 216 -4.60 -0.09 -6.98
C TYR A 216 -5.52 1.08 -7.32
N GLU A 217 -5.87 1.87 -6.31
CA GLU A 217 -6.56 3.14 -6.52
C GLU A 217 -5.53 4.22 -6.86
N ASP A 218 -5.65 4.84 -8.03
CA ASP A 218 -4.84 6.00 -8.36
C ASP A 218 -5.08 7.10 -7.32
N PRO A 219 -4.05 7.52 -6.55
CA PRO A 219 -4.20 8.58 -5.55
C PRO A 219 -4.52 9.94 -6.20
N LEU A 220 -4.27 10.11 -7.49
CA LEU A 220 -4.52 11.34 -8.24
C LEU A 220 -6.02 11.49 -8.59
N LYS A 221 -6.84 11.79 -7.58
CA LYS A 221 -8.30 11.98 -7.73
C LYS A 221 -8.70 13.40 -8.20
N GLY A 222 -7.76 14.17 -8.75
CA GLY A 222 -7.97 15.56 -9.13
C GLY A 222 -8.43 15.75 -10.57
N ILE A 223 -9.47 16.56 -10.79
CA ILE A 223 -9.88 17.02 -12.12
C ILE A 223 -9.77 18.55 -12.15
N PHE A 224 -9.24 19.11 -13.24
CA PHE A 224 -9.17 20.56 -13.42
C PHE A 224 -10.57 21.20 -13.37
N SER A 225 -10.76 22.16 -12.46
CA SER A 225 -11.99 22.95 -12.37
C SER A 225 -12.14 23.87 -13.59
N PRO A 226 -13.36 24.31 -13.93
CA PRO A 226 -13.58 25.26 -15.02
C PRO A 226 -12.73 26.54 -14.90
N GLU A 227 -12.58 27.08 -13.69
CA GLU A 227 -11.79 28.28 -13.43
C GLU A 227 -10.29 28.04 -13.66
N GLN A 228 -9.78 26.86 -13.27
CA GLN A 228 -8.41 26.48 -13.54
C GLN A 228 -8.14 26.38 -15.04
N ILE A 229 -9.07 25.86 -15.83
CA ILE A 229 -8.94 25.76 -17.29
C ILE A 229 -8.83 27.13 -17.94
N ILE A 230 -9.66 28.09 -17.51
CA ILE A 230 -9.60 29.48 -18.02
C ILE A 230 -8.22 30.08 -17.73
N LYS A 231 -7.66 29.83 -16.54
CA LYS A 231 -6.29 30.27 -16.20
C LYS A 231 -5.23 29.57 -17.06
N ILE A 232 -5.41 28.28 -17.35
CA ILE A 232 -4.49 27.50 -18.19
C ILE A 232 -4.53 27.99 -19.64
N ASP A 233 -5.69 28.37 -20.17
CA ASP A 233 -5.82 28.95 -21.52
C ASP A 233 -4.93 30.19 -21.67
N LEU A 234 -4.91 31.06 -20.66
CA LEU A 234 -4.11 32.29 -20.68
C LEU A 234 -2.59 32.07 -20.55
N HIS A 235 -2.17 31.02 -19.83
CA HIS A 235 -0.77 30.85 -19.44
C HIS A 235 -0.07 29.64 -20.06
N HIS A 236 -0.82 28.66 -20.56
CA HIS A 236 -0.28 27.38 -21.02
C HIS A 236 -1.17 26.73 -22.10
N GLN A 237 -1.28 27.39 -23.26
CA GLN A 237 -2.10 26.98 -24.41
C GLN A 237 -2.02 25.46 -24.74
N PRO A 238 -0.82 24.82 -24.80
CA PRO A 238 -0.75 23.40 -25.17
C PRO A 238 -1.48 22.46 -24.20
N LEU A 239 -1.47 22.78 -22.90
CA LEU A 239 -2.15 21.98 -21.89
C LEU A 239 -3.67 22.20 -21.98
N HIS A 240 -4.10 23.43 -22.23
CA HIS A 240 -5.50 23.73 -22.47
C HIS A 240 -6.04 23.00 -23.71
N ASP A 241 -5.30 23.03 -24.82
CA ASP A 241 -5.69 22.33 -26.05
C ASP A 241 -5.78 20.82 -25.83
N TYR A 242 -4.82 20.22 -25.10
CA TYR A 242 -4.88 18.82 -24.67
C TYR A 242 -6.10 18.53 -23.80
N LEU A 243 -6.38 19.34 -22.78
CA LEU A 243 -7.52 19.15 -21.89
C LEU A 243 -8.85 19.29 -22.63
N ARG A 244 -8.94 20.26 -23.56
CA ARG A 244 -10.10 20.45 -24.44
C ARG A 244 -10.30 19.24 -25.34
N HIS A 245 -9.23 18.77 -25.98
CA HIS A 245 -9.26 17.59 -26.83
C HIS A 245 -9.69 16.34 -26.04
N LYS A 246 -9.07 16.07 -24.89
CA LYS A 246 -9.36 14.90 -24.03
C LYS A 246 -10.79 14.89 -23.48
N ARG A 247 -11.38 16.07 -23.25
CA ARG A 247 -12.78 16.17 -22.79
C ARG A 247 -13.78 15.92 -23.93
N ARG A 248 -13.43 16.37 -25.13
CA ARG A 248 -14.29 16.25 -26.30
C ARG A 248 -14.20 14.89 -26.98
N TYR A 249 -13.00 14.30 -26.99
CA TYR A 249 -12.74 13.08 -27.71
C TYR A 249 -12.17 12.02 -26.78
N TYR A 250 -12.61 10.79 -26.97
CA TYR A 250 -11.92 9.61 -26.45
C TYR A 250 -11.42 8.78 -27.64
N SER A 251 -10.29 8.09 -27.46
CA SER A 251 -9.71 7.25 -28.50
C SER A 251 -9.94 5.78 -28.19
N VAL A 252 -10.43 5.03 -29.17
CA VAL A 252 -10.57 3.57 -29.11
C VAL A 252 -10.01 3.00 -30.39
N ALA A 253 -9.11 2.02 -30.28
CA ALA A 253 -8.50 1.34 -31.42
C ALA A 253 -7.87 2.27 -32.48
N GLY A 254 -7.37 3.44 -32.06
CA GLY A 254 -6.75 4.43 -32.95
C GLY A 254 -7.72 5.39 -33.64
N GLU A 255 -9.03 5.23 -33.45
CA GLU A 255 -10.05 6.16 -33.93
C GLU A 255 -10.43 7.16 -32.82
N LEU A 256 -10.87 8.36 -33.22
CA LEU A 256 -11.36 9.41 -32.32
C LEU A 256 -12.88 9.47 -32.40
N HIS A 257 -13.53 9.42 -31.24
CA HIS A 257 -14.98 9.52 -31.12
C HIS A 257 -15.35 10.73 -30.26
N ASP A 258 -16.34 11.53 -30.69
CA ASP A 258 -16.83 12.66 -29.92
C ASP A 258 -17.68 12.15 -28.73
N THR A 259 -17.29 12.53 -27.51
CA THR A 259 -17.95 12.15 -26.26
C THR A 259 -19.41 12.57 -26.23
N HIS A 260 -19.78 13.67 -26.91
CA HIS A 260 -21.16 14.14 -26.97
C HIS A 260 -22.07 13.21 -27.79
N GLU A 261 -21.57 12.62 -28.88
CA GLU A 261 -22.34 11.70 -29.72
C GLU A 261 -22.65 10.38 -28.99
N MET A 262 -21.74 9.95 -28.10
CA MET A 262 -21.94 8.76 -27.28
C MET A 262 -23.03 8.94 -26.23
N SER A 263 -23.10 10.11 -25.59
CA SER A 263 -24.16 10.41 -24.61
C SER A 263 -25.58 10.42 -25.20
N GLN A 264 -25.69 10.60 -26.52
CA GLN A 264 -26.97 10.59 -27.24
C GLN A 264 -27.33 9.19 -27.78
N SER A 265 -26.34 8.41 -28.22
CA SER A 265 -26.53 7.04 -28.74
C SER A 265 -26.68 5.99 -27.65
N PHE A 266 -26.13 6.23 -26.45
CA PHE A 266 -26.29 5.39 -25.26
C PHE A 266 -27.44 5.82 -24.34
N ARG A 267 -28.44 6.54 -24.86
CA ARG A 267 -29.77 6.43 -24.27
C ARG A 267 -30.38 5.13 -24.80
N PRO A 268 -30.28 3.99 -24.10
CA PRO A 268 -31.09 2.85 -24.49
C PRO A 268 -32.52 3.38 -24.56
N ASN A 269 -33.24 3.03 -25.62
CA ASN A 269 -34.68 3.21 -25.71
C ASN A 269 -35.30 2.24 -24.69
N PHE A 270 -35.05 2.52 -23.41
CA PHE A 270 -35.46 1.73 -22.27
C PHE A 270 -36.93 2.05 -22.13
N ASN A 271 -37.75 1.29 -22.84
CA ASN A 271 -39.18 1.27 -22.64
C ASN A 271 -39.43 0.34 -21.45
N PRO A 272 -39.64 0.88 -20.22
CA PRO A 272 -39.85 0.05 -19.04
C PRO A 272 -41.06 -0.88 -19.19
N ASN A 273 -42.00 -0.56 -20.09
CA ASN A 273 -43.19 -1.38 -20.35
C ASN A 273 -42.92 -2.63 -21.20
N LYS A 274 -41.75 -2.75 -21.85
CA LYS A 274 -41.42 -3.92 -22.69
C LYS A 274 -40.77 -5.09 -21.95
N LEU A 275 -40.32 -4.90 -20.71
CA LEU A 275 -39.60 -5.92 -19.93
C LEU A 275 -40.47 -6.70 -18.94
N GLY A 276 -41.75 -6.38 -18.81
CA GLY A 276 -42.66 -7.09 -17.89
C GLY A 276 -42.21 -7.03 -16.42
N LEU A 277 -41.27 -6.13 -16.09
CA LEU A 277 -40.85 -5.90 -14.72
C LEU A 277 -41.99 -5.16 -14.01
N PRO A 278 -42.42 -5.63 -12.83
CA PRO A 278 -43.45 -4.94 -12.07
C PRO A 278 -42.99 -3.51 -11.78
N PRO A 279 -43.91 -2.54 -11.74
CA PRO A 279 -43.56 -1.16 -11.39
C PRO A 279 -42.84 -1.18 -10.05
N LEU A 280 -41.62 -0.67 -10.02
CA LEU A 280 -40.90 -0.46 -8.77
C LEU A 280 -41.76 0.44 -7.91
N SER A 281 -42.25 -0.13 -6.80
CA SER A 281 -42.99 0.59 -5.77
C SER A 281 -42.21 1.86 -5.43
N PRO A 282 -42.87 3.04 -5.36
CA PRO A 282 -42.18 4.26 -4.98
C PRO A 282 -41.51 4.02 -3.63
N TYR A 283 -40.18 4.09 -3.64
CA TYR A 283 -39.37 4.07 -2.46
C TYR A 283 -39.76 5.31 -1.63
N SER A 284 -40.59 5.09 -0.62
CA SER A 284 -40.90 6.08 0.40
C SER A 284 -39.67 6.16 1.29
N PRO A 285 -38.93 7.28 1.32
CA PRO A 285 -37.86 7.41 2.29
C PRO A 285 -38.53 7.47 3.66
N ASP A 286 -38.37 6.39 4.42
CA ASP A 286 -38.84 6.35 5.79
C ASP A 286 -38.20 7.49 6.57
N ARG A 287 -39.11 8.16 7.24
CA ARG A 287 -38.97 9.40 7.98
C ARG A 287 -38.62 8.98 9.41
N ASN A 288 -37.48 9.47 9.89
CA ASN A 288 -37.08 9.61 11.31
C ASN A 288 -37.00 8.34 12.17
N GLU A 289 -35.81 8.04 12.67
CA GLU A 289 -35.63 7.80 14.11
C GLU A 289 -34.38 8.57 14.59
N GLU A 290 -34.62 9.78 15.08
CA GLU A 290 -33.87 10.33 16.20
C GLU A 290 -34.05 9.37 17.39
N SER A 291 -32.96 8.79 17.87
CA SER A 291 -32.87 8.33 19.25
C SER A 291 -31.84 9.18 19.98
N GLN A 292 -32.40 10.09 20.77
CA GLN A 292 -31.82 10.57 22.02
C GLN A 292 -31.66 9.40 23.00
N GLU A 293 -30.97 9.68 24.12
CA GLU A 293 -30.64 8.84 25.29
C GLU A 293 -29.25 8.18 25.18
N GLU A 294 -28.31 8.33 26.11
CA GLU A 294 -28.18 9.03 27.40
C GLU A 294 -26.67 9.19 27.69
#